data_AF-A0A945RUI3-F1
#
_entry.id   AF-A0A945RUI3-F1
#
_cell.length_a   1.000
_cell.length_b   1.000
_cell.length_c   1.000
_cell.angle_alpha   90.00
_cell.angle_beta   90.00
_cell.angle_gamma   90.00
#
_symmetry.space_group_name_H-M   'P 1'
#
loop_
_entity.id
_entity.type
_entity.pdbx_description
1 polymer ?
#
loop_
_entity_poly.entity_id
_entity_poly.type
_entity_poly.pdbx_seq_one_letter_code
_entity_poly.pdbx_strand_id
1 'polypeptide(L)'
;MMRNQVDLASLPLRFNPPDGWRMPQPRWISLYQGFQPTSEWKPYPEAPPIPASWPWWEENGTAWYTFFRSLAPLPARALGNWFSLAALGLFTIVVSPFALPGWVIGIGGALGLSFLIIGVRGVFRTIKKQSALPRDPLDAIREWASERRDVYFTAEYREARALDPDEVTMEEFVHGQVSIWWGEKSEDAAS
;
A
#
# COMPACT_ATOMS: atom_id res chain seq x y z
N MET A 1 13.08 24.23 7.98
CA MET A 1 12.25 23.23 7.28
C MET A 1 12.97 21.89 7.31
N MET A 2 12.57 20.98 8.20
CA MET A 2 13.04 19.59 8.19
C MET A 2 12.47 18.91 6.94
N ARG A 3 13.17 18.98 5.80
CA ARG A 3 12.83 18.21 4.60
C ARG A 3 12.89 16.73 5.00
N ASN A 4 11.72 16.10 5.17
CA ASN A 4 11.53 14.74 5.66
C ASN A 4 12.66 13.80 5.22
N GLN A 5 13.52 13.44 6.18
CA GLN A 5 14.54 12.43 6.00
C GLN A 5 13.83 11.09 5.85
N VAL A 6 14.06 10.43 4.73
CA VAL A 6 13.47 9.10 4.47
C VAL A 6 14.27 8.07 5.27
N ASP A 7 13.58 7.39 6.19
CA ASP A 7 14.15 6.25 6.90
C ASP A 7 14.04 4.98 6.05
N LEU A 8 15.13 4.61 5.39
CA LEU A 8 15.21 3.40 4.56
C LEU A 8 15.01 2.12 5.35
N ALA A 9 15.31 2.10 6.65
CA ALA A 9 15.15 0.91 7.49
C ALA A 9 13.65 0.59 7.73
N SER A 10 12.77 1.58 7.59
CA SER A 10 11.32 1.42 7.74
C SER A 10 10.60 0.94 6.47
N LEU A 11 11.28 0.95 5.31
CA LEU A 11 10.68 0.59 4.02
C LEU A 11 10.60 -0.93 3.86
N PRO A 12 9.55 -1.46 3.20
CA PRO A 12 9.35 -2.90 3.07
C PRO A 12 10.40 -3.59 2.18
N LEU A 13 10.89 -2.91 1.14
CA LEU A 13 11.93 -3.42 0.25
C LEU A 13 13.21 -2.61 0.38
N ARG A 14 14.33 -3.33 0.36
CA ARG A 14 15.66 -2.76 0.23
C ARG A 14 16.04 -2.73 -1.26
N PHE A 15 16.51 -1.57 -1.71
CA PHE A 15 17.02 -1.43 -3.07
C PHE A 15 18.42 -2.01 -3.18
N ASN A 16 18.66 -2.82 -4.21
CA ASN A 16 19.95 -3.40 -4.55
C ASN A 16 20.40 -2.89 -5.93
N PRO A 17 21.27 -1.85 -6.01
CA PRO A 17 21.77 -1.36 -7.29
C PRO A 17 22.76 -2.38 -7.92
N PRO A 18 22.77 -2.55 -9.25
CA PRO A 18 23.80 -3.31 -9.95
C PRO A 18 25.22 -2.82 -9.65
N ASP A 19 26.20 -3.72 -9.80
CA ASP A 19 27.61 -3.38 -9.61
C ASP A 19 28.04 -2.22 -10.54
N GLY A 20 28.72 -1.22 -9.96
CA GLY A 20 29.14 -0.01 -10.68
C GLY A 20 28.04 1.05 -10.83
N TRP A 21 26.83 0.80 -10.33
CA TRP A 21 25.78 1.81 -10.30
C TRP A 21 25.95 2.77 -9.12
N ARG A 22 25.55 4.03 -9.33
CA ARG A 22 25.44 5.02 -8.24
C ARG A 22 24.28 4.61 -7.32
N MET A 23 24.43 4.87 -6.02
CA MET A 23 23.31 4.72 -5.08
C MET A 23 22.37 5.92 -5.23
N PRO A 24 21.08 5.72 -5.57
CA PRO A 24 20.14 6.83 -5.69
C PRO A 24 19.85 7.45 -4.33
N GLN A 25 19.32 8.68 -4.35
CA GLN A 25 18.87 9.35 -3.13
C GLN A 25 17.80 8.52 -2.40
N PRO A 26 17.77 8.53 -1.05
CA PRO A 26 16.78 7.78 -0.27
C PRO A 26 15.33 8.04 -0.66
N ARG A 27 15.05 9.24 -1.16
CA ARG A 27 13.71 9.63 -1.64
C ARG A 27 13.26 8.84 -2.86
N TRP A 28 14.15 8.64 -3.84
CA TRP A 28 13.85 7.78 -4.99
C TRP A 28 13.55 6.35 -4.52
N ILE A 29 14.38 5.81 -3.63
CA ILE A 29 14.17 4.46 -3.07
C ILE A 29 12.81 4.31 -2.38
N SER A 30 12.33 5.35 -1.69
CA SER A 30 11.00 5.33 -1.06
C SER A 30 9.84 5.44 -2.03
N LEU A 31 9.96 6.24 -3.10
CA LEU A 31 8.86 6.52 -4.02
C LEU A 31 8.76 5.50 -5.18
N TYR A 32 9.82 4.72 -5.39
CA TYR A 32 9.90 3.71 -6.46
C TYR A 32 9.98 2.27 -5.93
N GLN A 33 9.48 2.00 -4.71
CA GLN A 33 9.49 0.65 -4.15
C GLN A 33 8.85 -0.38 -5.10
N GLY A 34 9.57 -1.47 -5.36
CA GLY A 34 9.11 -2.53 -6.25
C GLY A 34 9.17 -2.21 -7.75
N PHE A 35 9.74 -1.07 -8.14
CA PHE A 35 9.95 -0.69 -9.54
C PHE A 35 10.84 -1.71 -10.28
N GLN A 36 10.33 -2.30 -11.36
CA GLN A 36 11.09 -3.20 -12.21
C GLN A 36 11.39 -2.51 -13.54
N PRO A 37 12.63 -2.06 -13.76
CA PRO A 37 13.01 -1.45 -15.02
C PRO A 37 13.04 -2.48 -16.16
N THR A 38 12.85 -1.99 -17.38
CA THR A 38 13.08 -2.77 -18.60
C THR A 38 14.58 -3.01 -18.81
N SER A 39 14.94 -3.98 -19.66
CA SER A 39 16.35 -4.30 -19.95
C SER A 39 17.16 -3.14 -20.55
N GLU A 40 16.48 -2.16 -21.14
CA GLU A 40 17.09 -1.00 -21.79
C GLU A 40 17.11 0.25 -20.89
N TRP A 41 16.43 0.20 -19.74
CA TRP A 41 16.34 1.35 -18.85
C TRP A 41 17.70 1.66 -18.23
N LYS A 42 18.05 2.95 -18.20
CA LYS A 42 19.25 3.45 -17.54
C LYS A 42 18.90 4.70 -16.75
N PRO A 43 19.35 4.80 -15.48
CA PRO A 43 19.11 5.99 -14.66
C PRO A 43 19.98 7.18 -15.06
N TYR A 44 21.12 6.94 -15.71
CA TYR A 44 22.04 7.96 -16.21
C TYR A 44 22.85 7.41 -17.39
N PRO A 45 23.40 8.26 -18.28
CA PRO A 45 24.01 7.82 -19.55
C PRO A 45 25.17 6.84 -19.39
N GLU A 46 26.00 7.03 -18.38
CA GLU A 46 27.19 6.22 -18.08
C GLU A 46 26.90 4.91 -17.32
N ALA A 47 25.64 4.60 -17.04
CA ALA A 47 25.28 3.43 -16.25
C ALA A 47 25.73 2.13 -16.97
N PRO A 48 26.48 1.24 -16.30
CA PRO A 48 26.78 -0.09 -16.80
C PRO A 48 25.51 -0.85 -17.20
N PRO A 49 25.58 -1.75 -18.19
CA PRO A 49 24.42 -2.54 -18.61
C PRO A 49 23.88 -3.39 -17.46
N ILE A 50 22.56 -3.53 -17.40
CA ILE A 50 21.86 -4.30 -16.36
C ILE A 50 22.17 -5.79 -16.54
N PRO A 51 22.64 -6.50 -15.51
CA PRO A 51 22.76 -7.95 -15.55
C PRO A 51 21.40 -8.63 -15.74
N ALA A 52 21.36 -9.72 -16.50
CA ALA A 52 20.12 -10.47 -16.69
C ALA A 52 19.52 -10.90 -15.34
N SER A 53 18.21 -10.72 -15.17
CA SER A 53 17.46 -11.08 -13.95
C SER A 53 17.96 -10.45 -12.65
N TRP A 54 18.49 -9.22 -12.70
CA TRP A 54 18.97 -8.53 -11.50
C TRP A 54 17.87 -8.39 -10.42
N PRO A 55 18.14 -8.80 -9.16
CA PRO A 55 17.17 -8.67 -8.06
C PRO A 55 17.19 -7.23 -7.52
N TRP A 56 16.52 -6.31 -8.21
CA TRP A 56 16.44 -4.89 -7.84
C TRP A 56 16.00 -4.62 -6.41
N TRP A 57 15.18 -5.51 -5.87
CA TRP A 57 14.54 -5.37 -4.58
C TRP A 57 14.68 -6.65 -3.77
N GLU A 58 15.07 -6.48 -2.51
CA GLU A 58 15.14 -7.55 -1.52
C GLU A 58 14.20 -7.24 -0.36
N GLU A 59 13.65 -8.27 0.27
CA GLU A 59 12.79 -8.10 1.45
C GLU A 59 13.59 -7.47 2.60
N ASN A 60 13.11 -6.36 3.14
CA ASN A 60 13.77 -5.67 4.24
C ASN A 60 13.32 -6.24 5.60
N GLY A 61 13.64 -7.51 5.84
CA GLY A 61 13.47 -8.19 7.13
C GLY A 61 12.17 -7.85 7.87
N THR A 62 12.29 -7.23 9.06
CA THR A 62 11.13 -6.89 9.91
C THR A 62 10.23 -5.79 9.33
N ALA A 63 10.75 -4.92 8.46
CA ALA A 63 9.97 -3.84 7.86
C ALA A 63 8.97 -4.39 6.83
N TRP A 64 9.34 -5.44 6.09
CA TRP A 64 8.42 -6.19 5.22
C TRP A 64 7.20 -6.69 6.01
N TYR A 65 7.42 -7.40 7.11
CA TYR A 65 6.34 -7.91 7.94
C TYR A 65 5.52 -6.79 8.59
N THR A 66 6.14 -5.69 8.99
CA THR A 66 5.45 -4.56 9.62
C THR A 66 4.54 -3.85 8.62
N PHE A 67 5.01 -3.67 7.37
CA PHE A 67 4.23 -3.12 6.28
C PHE A 67 3.00 -3.98 6.01
N PHE A 68 3.17 -5.28 5.79
CA PHE A 68 2.03 -6.18 5.56
C PHE A 68 1.19 -6.42 6.80
N ARG A 69 1.67 -6.21 8.02
CA ARG A 69 0.84 -6.20 9.22
C ARG A 69 -0.02 -4.94 9.31
N SER A 70 0.46 -3.81 8.79
CA SER A 70 -0.31 -2.57 8.71
C SER A 70 -1.32 -2.57 7.55
N LEU A 71 -0.99 -3.26 6.45
CA LEU A 71 -1.91 -3.53 5.34
C LEU A 71 -2.81 -4.74 5.59
N ALA A 72 -2.37 -5.67 6.45
CA ALA A 72 -3.21 -6.72 6.96
C ALA A 72 -4.41 -5.99 7.53
N PRO A 73 -5.62 -6.33 7.07
CA PRO A 73 -6.77 -5.58 7.49
C PRO A 73 -6.80 -5.61 9.03
N LEU A 74 -7.54 -4.70 9.64
CA LEU A 74 -7.93 -4.82 11.04
C LEU A 74 -9.20 -5.69 11.19
N PRO A 75 -9.39 -6.90 10.58
CA PRO A 75 -10.70 -7.50 10.54
C PRO A 75 -10.90 -8.48 11.69
N ALA A 76 -9.92 -8.77 12.54
CA ALA A 76 -10.12 -9.72 13.63
C ALA A 76 -11.25 -9.24 14.55
N ARG A 77 -11.31 -7.93 14.81
CA ARG A 77 -12.39 -7.30 15.58
C ARG A 77 -13.70 -7.25 14.81
N ALA A 78 -13.69 -6.89 13.52
CA ALA A 78 -14.91 -6.83 12.72
C ALA A 78 -15.52 -8.21 12.47
N LEU A 79 -14.72 -9.21 12.10
CA LEU A 79 -15.11 -10.62 12.05
C LEU A 79 -15.61 -11.08 13.41
N GLY A 80 -14.89 -10.77 14.50
CA GLY A 80 -15.30 -11.09 15.87
C GLY A 80 -16.66 -10.51 16.25
N ASN A 81 -16.96 -9.28 15.84
CA ASN A 81 -18.26 -8.64 16.06
C ASN A 81 -19.37 -9.32 15.24
N TRP A 82 -19.11 -9.65 13.98
CA TRP A 82 -20.08 -10.35 13.14
C TRP A 82 -20.34 -11.78 13.61
N PHE A 83 -19.30 -12.49 14.06
CA PHE A 83 -19.40 -13.80 14.69
C PHE A 83 -20.17 -13.72 16.01
N SER A 84 -19.89 -12.74 16.85
CA SER A 84 -20.63 -12.51 18.10
C SER A 84 -22.10 -12.22 17.83
N LEU A 85 -22.43 -11.45 16.79
CA LEU A 85 -23.81 -11.16 16.39
C LEU A 85 -24.52 -12.43 15.90
N ALA A 86 -23.84 -13.25 15.09
CA ALA A 86 -24.37 -14.53 14.64
C ALA A 86 -24.60 -15.51 15.82
N ALA A 87 -23.64 -15.59 16.73
CA ALA A 87 -23.72 -16.41 17.94
C ALA A 87 -24.85 -15.93 18.87
N LEU A 88 -25.01 -14.62 19.04
CA LEU A 88 -26.11 -14.03 19.80
C LEU A 88 -27.46 -14.35 19.15
N GLY A 89 -27.55 -14.30 17.82
CA GLY A 89 -28.74 -14.70 17.08
C GLY A 89 -29.11 -16.17 17.32
N LEU A 90 -28.14 -17.07 17.19
CA LEU A 90 -28.32 -18.50 17.45
C LEU A 90 -28.72 -18.77 18.90
N PHE A 91 -28.03 -18.15 19.85
CA PHE A 91 -28.35 -18.25 21.28
C PHE A 91 -29.78 -17.79 21.56
N THR A 92 -30.20 -16.66 20.98
CA THR A 92 -31.55 -16.13 21.15
C THR A 92 -32.60 -17.10 20.61
N ILE A 93 -32.38 -17.71 19.43
CA ILE A 93 -33.29 -18.73 18.87
C ILE A 93 -33.41 -19.94 19.81
N VAL A 94 -32.30 -20.43 20.35
CA VAL A 94 -32.26 -21.63 21.19
C VAL A 94 -32.89 -21.39 22.56
N VAL A 95 -32.68 -20.22 23.16
CA VAL A 95 -33.13 -19.90 24.52
C VAL A 95 -34.56 -19.38 24.57
N SER A 96 -35.04 -18.70 23.51
CA SER A 96 -36.39 -18.10 23.48
C SER A 96 -37.53 -19.06 23.87
N PRO A 97 -37.58 -20.33 23.43
CA PRO A 97 -38.63 -21.27 23.82
C PRO A 97 -38.68 -21.61 25.31
N PHE A 98 -37.56 -21.43 26.02
CA PHE A 98 -37.43 -21.74 27.44
C PHE A 98 -37.56 -20.49 28.32
N ALA A 99 -37.22 -19.31 27.77
CA ALA A 99 -37.17 -18.05 28.52
C ALA A 99 -38.41 -17.16 28.34
N LEU A 100 -39.22 -17.37 27.29
CA LEU A 100 -40.34 -16.49 26.95
C LEU A 100 -41.67 -17.28 26.88
N PRO A 101 -42.79 -16.70 27.33
CA PRO A 101 -44.10 -17.34 27.24
C PRO A 101 -44.86 -17.00 25.94
N GLY A 102 -45.59 -17.97 25.41
CA GLY A 102 -46.60 -17.78 24.38
C GLY A 102 -46.07 -17.15 23.09
N TRP A 103 -46.78 -16.15 22.56
CA TRP A 103 -46.47 -15.51 21.28
C TRP A 103 -45.14 -14.73 21.27
N VAL A 104 -44.61 -14.38 22.45
CA VAL A 104 -43.34 -13.65 22.61
C VAL A 104 -42.14 -14.51 22.18
N ILE A 105 -42.28 -15.84 22.19
CA ILE A 105 -41.30 -16.78 21.62
C ILE A 105 -41.06 -16.47 20.13
N GLY A 106 -42.12 -16.14 19.39
CA GLY A 106 -42.03 -15.78 17.98
C GLY A 106 -41.22 -14.51 17.74
N ILE A 107 -41.32 -13.52 18.64
CA ILE A 107 -40.50 -12.30 18.59
C ILE A 107 -39.03 -12.63 18.83
N GLY A 108 -38.74 -13.44 19.85
CA GLY A 108 -37.37 -13.88 20.15
C GLY A 108 -36.74 -14.64 18.98
N GLY A 109 -37.50 -15.55 18.36
CA GLY A 109 -37.08 -16.25 17.15
C GLY A 109 -36.82 -15.31 15.97
N ALA A 110 -37.69 -14.34 15.71
CA ALA A 110 -37.53 -13.38 14.63
C ALA A 110 -36.31 -12.46 14.82
N LEU A 111 -36.07 -11.99 16.04
CA LEU A 111 -34.89 -11.19 16.38
C LEU A 111 -33.61 -12.02 16.27
N GLY A 112 -33.62 -13.24 16.79
CA GLY A 112 -32.49 -14.15 16.71
C GLY A 112 -32.14 -14.51 15.26
N LEU A 113 -33.14 -14.76 14.41
CA LEU A 113 -32.95 -15.00 12.98
C LEU A 113 -32.37 -13.77 12.28
N SER A 114 -32.85 -12.57 12.64
CA SER A 114 -32.34 -11.31 12.08
C SER A 114 -30.86 -11.11 12.41
N PHE A 115 -30.45 -11.31 13.67
CA PHE A 115 -29.05 -11.24 14.09
C PHE A 115 -28.18 -12.30 13.41
N LEU A 116 -28.69 -13.52 13.26
CA LEU A 116 -27.99 -14.59 12.56
C LEU A 116 -27.72 -14.23 11.09
N ILE A 117 -28.75 -13.77 10.37
CA ILE A 117 -28.63 -13.39 8.95
C ILE A 117 -27.65 -12.22 8.78
N ILE A 118 -27.78 -11.18 9.61
CA ILE A 118 -26.90 -10.00 9.54
C ILE A 118 -25.46 -10.39 9.88
N GLY A 119 -25.24 -11.19 10.92
CA GLY A 119 -23.93 -11.67 11.33
C GLY A 119 -23.24 -12.49 10.23
N VAL A 120 -23.94 -13.50 9.71
CA VAL A 120 -23.41 -14.37 8.63
C VAL A 120 -23.10 -13.56 7.37
N ARG A 121 -24.01 -12.68 6.94
CA ARG A 121 -23.78 -11.80 5.77
C ARG A 121 -22.62 -10.84 6.00
N GLY A 122 -22.44 -10.34 7.22
CA GLY A 122 -21.30 -9.53 7.64
C GLY A 122 -19.97 -10.28 7.52
N VAL A 123 -19.93 -11.54 7.98
CA VAL A 123 -18.76 -12.43 7.83
C VAL A 123 -18.42 -12.63 6.36
N PHE A 124 -19.37 -13.07 5.53
CA PHE A 124 -19.15 -13.30 4.10
C PHE A 124 -18.69 -12.04 3.36
N ARG A 125 -19.29 -10.88 3.64
CA ARG A 125 -18.87 -9.61 3.03
C ARG A 125 -17.47 -9.21 3.44
N THR A 126 -17.07 -9.50 4.68
CA THR A 126 -15.75 -9.18 5.22
C THR A 126 -14.69 -10.11 4.62
N ILE A 127 -14.96 -11.41 4.52
CA ILE A 127 -14.08 -12.39 3.88
C ILE A 127 -13.91 -12.06 2.39
N LYS A 128 -15.00 -11.77 1.67
CA LYS A 128 -14.93 -11.43 0.24
C LYS A 128 -14.14 -10.14 -0.03
N LYS A 129 -14.20 -9.17 0.88
CA LYS A 129 -13.34 -7.97 0.83
C LYS A 129 -11.87 -8.29 1.08
N GLN A 130 -11.56 -9.28 1.92
CA GLN A 130 -10.18 -9.70 2.18
C GLN A 130 -9.58 -10.51 1.03
N SER A 131 -10.37 -11.34 0.35
CA SER A 131 -9.91 -12.05 -0.84
C SER A 131 -9.60 -11.13 -2.03
N ALA A 132 -9.89 -9.83 -1.91
CA ALA A 132 -9.52 -8.80 -2.89
C ALA A 132 -8.17 -8.12 -2.58
N LEU A 133 -7.45 -8.53 -1.52
CA LEU A 133 -6.04 -8.14 -1.36
C LEU A 133 -5.22 -8.66 -2.55
N PRO A 134 -4.23 -7.89 -3.05
CA PRO A 134 -3.47 -8.27 -4.23
C PRO A 134 -2.89 -9.68 -4.09
N ARG A 135 -3.06 -10.49 -5.15
CA ARG A 135 -2.54 -11.87 -5.23
C ARG A 135 -1.00 -11.93 -5.11
N ASP A 136 -0.33 -10.80 -5.36
CA ASP A 136 1.12 -10.64 -5.24
C ASP A 136 1.45 -9.50 -4.24
N PRO A 137 2.23 -9.76 -3.17
CA PRO A 137 2.66 -8.72 -2.22
C PRO A 137 3.47 -7.59 -2.88
N LEU A 138 4.23 -7.87 -3.95
CA LEU A 138 5.01 -6.83 -4.64
C LEU A 138 4.09 -5.82 -5.33
N ASP A 139 2.95 -6.24 -5.86
CA ASP A 139 1.98 -5.34 -6.48
C ASP A 139 1.35 -4.40 -5.45
N ALA A 140 1.07 -4.88 -4.23
CA ALA A 140 0.59 -4.03 -3.15
C ALA A 140 1.61 -2.94 -2.77
N ILE A 141 2.91 -3.28 -2.77
CA ILE A 141 3.98 -2.32 -2.49
C ILE A 141 4.12 -1.31 -3.63
N ARG A 142 4.04 -1.75 -4.89
CA ARG A 142 4.09 -0.88 -6.07
C ARG A 142 2.93 0.10 -6.08
N GLU A 143 1.71 -0.36 -5.78
CA GLU A 143 0.52 0.48 -5.68
C GLU A 143 0.70 1.53 -4.59
N TRP A 144 1.09 1.12 -3.38
CA TRP A 144 1.37 2.02 -2.27
C TRP A 144 2.47 3.06 -2.60
N ALA A 145 3.53 2.64 -3.29
CA ALA A 145 4.59 3.53 -3.72
C ALA A 145 4.09 4.52 -4.79
N SER A 146 3.28 4.05 -5.74
CA SER A 146 2.72 4.88 -6.81
C SER A 146 1.81 5.99 -6.27
N GLU A 147 0.94 5.68 -5.31
CA GLU A 147 0.07 6.68 -4.68
C GLU A 147 0.89 7.78 -4.00
N ARG A 148 1.92 7.38 -3.23
CA ARG A 148 2.82 8.33 -2.56
C ARG A 148 3.62 9.17 -3.55
N ARG A 149 4.07 8.56 -4.65
CA ARG A 149 4.81 9.24 -5.71
C ARG A 149 3.94 10.29 -6.39
N ASP A 150 2.69 9.96 -6.70
CA ASP A 150 1.76 10.88 -7.35
C ASP A 150 1.43 12.06 -6.44
N VAL A 151 1.18 11.80 -5.15
CA VAL A 151 0.97 12.87 -4.14
C VAL A 151 2.21 13.76 -4.02
N TYR A 152 3.40 13.15 -3.96
CA TYR A 152 4.66 13.88 -3.86
C TYR A 152 4.89 14.80 -5.06
N PHE A 153 4.87 14.26 -6.28
CA PHE A 153 5.13 15.05 -7.48
C PHE A 153 4.05 16.09 -7.74
N THR A 154 2.78 15.80 -7.42
CA THR A 154 1.71 16.80 -7.53
C THR A 154 1.94 17.99 -6.59
N ALA A 155 2.41 17.74 -5.36
CA ALA A 155 2.71 18.79 -4.39
C ALA A 155 3.94 19.61 -4.82
N GLU A 156 5.04 18.95 -5.13
CA GLU A 156 6.30 19.60 -5.51
C GLU A 156 6.19 20.35 -6.85
N TYR A 157 5.47 19.79 -7.82
CA TYR A 157 5.18 20.48 -9.08
C TYR A 157 4.34 21.74 -8.86
N ARG A 158 3.36 21.70 -7.95
CA ARG A 158 2.56 22.89 -7.59
C ARG A 158 3.43 23.98 -6.97
N GLU A 159 4.38 23.61 -6.12
CA GLU A 159 5.33 24.55 -5.51
C GLU A 159 6.31 25.11 -6.55
N ALA A 160 6.87 24.26 -7.40
CA ALA A 160 7.77 24.67 -8.48
C ALA A 160 7.09 25.66 -9.44
N ARG A 161 5.85 25.35 -9.86
CA ARG A 161 5.06 26.21 -10.74
C ARG A 161 4.66 27.55 -10.11
N ALA A 162 4.60 27.62 -8.77
CA ALA A 162 4.34 28.88 -8.07
C ALA A 162 5.57 29.82 -8.11
N LEU A 163 6.76 29.27 -8.34
CA LEU A 163 8.01 30.03 -8.47
C LEU A 163 8.31 30.36 -9.93
N ASP A 164 8.01 29.44 -10.86
CA ASP A 164 8.23 29.61 -12.30
C ASP A 164 7.02 29.10 -13.12
N PRO A 165 6.14 30.00 -13.61
CA PRO A 165 4.86 29.61 -14.20
C PRO A 165 4.92 28.97 -15.59
N ASP A 166 5.96 29.24 -16.39
CA ASP A 166 5.92 29.09 -17.85
C ASP A 166 6.84 28.00 -18.44
N GLU A 167 7.81 27.45 -17.70
CA GLU A 167 8.91 26.71 -18.34
C GLU A 167 8.88 25.17 -18.28
N VAL A 168 8.14 24.52 -17.36
CA VAL A 168 8.33 23.06 -17.15
C VAL A 168 7.02 22.28 -17.10
N THR A 169 6.87 21.29 -17.98
CA THR A 169 5.76 20.32 -17.92
C THR A 169 5.94 19.35 -16.74
N MET A 170 4.86 18.72 -16.27
CA MET A 170 4.96 17.72 -15.18
C MET A 170 5.96 16.60 -15.51
N GLU A 171 5.98 16.14 -16.76
CA GLU A 171 6.88 15.05 -17.18
C GLU A 171 8.35 15.47 -17.14
N GLU A 172 8.67 16.67 -17.64
CA GLU A 172 10.03 17.24 -17.57
C GLU A 172 10.46 17.48 -16.12
N PHE A 173 9.56 17.96 -15.26
CA PHE A 173 9.83 18.16 -13.83
C PHE A 173 10.17 16.83 -13.15
N VAL A 174 9.38 15.78 -13.39
CA VAL A 174 9.62 14.44 -12.85
C VAL A 174 10.95 13.90 -13.36
N HIS A 175 11.22 14.02 -14.67
CA HIS A 175 12.47 13.56 -15.27
C HIS A 175 13.68 14.26 -14.62
N GLY A 176 13.67 15.59 -14.52
CA GLY A 176 14.74 16.36 -13.88
C GLY A 176 14.95 15.99 -12.41
N GLN A 177 13.88 15.81 -11.63
CA GLN A 177 13.98 15.35 -10.24
C GLN A 177 14.60 13.95 -10.13
N VAL A 178 14.19 13.02 -10.99
CA VAL A 178 14.73 11.67 -11.02
C VAL A 178 16.22 11.68 -11.37
N SER A 179 16.61 12.43 -12.41
CA SER A 179 18.02 12.66 -12.78
C SER A 179 18.87 13.17 -11.60
N ILE A 180 18.38 14.20 -10.89
CA ILE A 180 19.05 14.74 -9.70
C ILE A 180 19.17 13.68 -8.59
N TRP A 181 18.15 12.86 -8.39
CA TRP A 181 18.19 11.78 -7.39
C TRP A 181 19.20 10.68 -7.73
N TRP A 182 19.55 10.51 -9.00
CA TRP A 182 20.62 9.61 -9.44
C TRP A 182 21.99 10.28 -9.55
N GLY A 183 22.09 11.54 -9.13
CA GLY A 183 23.34 12.28 -9.05
C GLY A 183 23.79 12.89 -10.37
N GLU A 184 22.89 13.11 -11.32
CA GLU A 184 23.13 14.00 -12.46
C GLU A 184 23.18 15.44 -11.94
N LYS A 185 24.24 16.19 -12.29
CA LYS A 185 24.33 17.60 -11.92
C LYS A 185 23.28 18.37 -12.73
N SER A 186 22.56 19.27 -12.07
CA SER A 186 21.46 20.03 -12.68
C SER A 186 21.84 20.86 -13.91
N GLU A 187 23.13 21.06 -14.19
CA GLU A 187 23.64 21.77 -15.37
C GLU A 187 23.52 20.94 -16.66
N ASP A 188 23.53 19.60 -16.57
CA ASP A 188 23.48 18.72 -17.74
C ASP A 188 22.04 18.38 -18.20
N ALA A 189 21.04 18.58 -17.33
CA ALA A 189 19.64 18.28 -17.62
C ALA A 189 18.91 19.34 -18.48
N ALA A 190 19.59 20.44 -18.82
CA ALA A 190 19.07 21.56 -19.61
C ALA A 190 19.81 21.76 -20.95
N SER A 191 20.63 20.79 -21.38
CA SER A 191 21.35 20.82 -22.67
C SER A 191 20.67 19.99 -23.76
#